data_AF-A0A2V7YD64-F1
#
_entry.id   AF-A0A2V7YD64-F1
#
_cell.length_a   1.000
_cell.length_b   1.000
_cell.length_c   1.000
_cell.angle_alpha   90.00
_cell.angle_beta   90.00
_cell.angle_gamma   90.00
#
_symmetry.space_group_name_H-M   'P 1'
#
loop_
_entity.id
_entity.type
_entity.pdbx_description
1 polymer ?
#
loop_
_entity_poly.entity_id
_entity_poly.type
_entity_poly.pdbx_seq_one_letter_code
_entity_poly.pdbx_strand_id
1 'polypeptide(L)'
;MKRASIAIFALFALCQVAAAAKTATPKGSAQGDLIPKAKAFFQHYVELEHAFDPAIADLYSDDAVIKNTQYRTDGKVVPLTKPVAKYKQVLRDYMKTKARQIGDVSNYSNDTYSVEGGKVRIKVTR
;
A
#
# COMPACT_ATOMS: atom_id res chain seq x y z
N MET A 1 5.65 -23.38 1.19
CA MET A 1 6.17 -22.11 1.76
C MET A 1 4.99 -21.27 2.21
N LYS A 2 4.86 -21.05 3.52
CA LYS A 2 3.64 -20.54 4.17
C LYS A 2 3.55 -19.01 4.03
N ARG A 3 2.45 -18.53 3.44
CA ARG A 3 2.19 -17.13 3.09
C ARG A 3 1.61 -16.38 4.29
N ALA A 4 2.16 -15.22 4.64
CA ALA A 4 1.62 -14.35 5.67
C ALA A 4 0.88 -13.17 5.02
N SER A 5 -0.45 -13.18 5.10
CA SER A 5 -1.35 -12.13 4.62
C SER A 5 -1.65 -11.15 5.76
N ILE A 6 -1.65 -9.85 5.48
CA ILE A 6 -2.02 -8.79 6.43
C ILE A 6 -3.42 -8.29 6.03
N ALA A 7 -4.37 -8.33 6.96
CA ALA A 7 -5.76 -7.92 6.76
C ALA A 7 -6.08 -6.72 7.67
N ILE A 8 -6.59 -5.67 7.05
CA ILE A 8 -6.99 -4.39 7.63
C ILE A 8 -8.52 -4.32 7.61
N PHE A 9 -9.15 -4.07 8.76
CA PHE A 9 -10.60 -4.05 9.00
C PHE A 9 -11.05 -2.63 9.39
N ALA A 10 -12.10 -2.12 8.76
CA ALA A 10 -12.83 -0.94 9.23
C ALA A 10 -14.34 -1.22 9.24
N LEU A 11 -14.98 -0.96 10.38
CA LEU A 11 -16.39 -1.19 10.68
C LEU A 11 -17.13 0.15 10.57
N PHE A 12 -18.20 0.22 9.76
CA PHE A 12 -19.12 1.35 9.73
C PHE A 12 -20.54 0.86 9.97
N ALA A 13 -21.19 1.44 10.99
CA ALA A 13 -22.54 1.11 11.45
C ALA A 13 -23.57 2.14 10.95
N LEU A 14 -24.64 1.59 10.37
CA LEU A 14 -26.07 2.00 10.28
C LEU A 14 -26.47 3.45 9.98
N CYS A 15 -27.29 3.60 8.92
CA CYS A 15 -28.71 3.98 9.05
C CYS A 15 -29.48 3.60 7.76
N GLN A 16 -30.61 2.90 7.88
CA GLN A 16 -31.44 2.45 6.75
C GLN A 16 -32.68 3.34 6.58
N VAL A 17 -33.02 3.68 5.34
CA VAL A 17 -34.35 4.12 4.92
C VAL A 17 -34.79 3.26 3.74
N ALA A 18 -35.91 2.59 3.89
CA ALA A 18 -36.49 1.70 2.89
C ALA A 18 -37.33 2.48 1.87
N ALA A 19 -37.01 2.34 0.58
CA ALA A 19 -37.91 2.67 -0.51
C ALA A 19 -37.87 1.52 -1.53
N ALA A 20 -39.01 0.85 -1.68
CA ALA A 20 -39.21 -0.24 -2.62
C ALA A 20 -39.32 0.32 -4.05
N ALA A 21 -38.19 0.40 -4.74
CA ALA A 21 -38.14 0.45 -6.20
C ALA A 21 -37.50 -0.86 -6.66
N LYS A 22 -38.20 -1.59 -7.54
CA LYS A 22 -37.69 -2.79 -8.21
C LYS A 22 -36.66 -2.35 -9.25
N THR A 23 -35.53 -1.82 -8.78
CA THR A 23 -34.37 -1.50 -9.60
C THR A 23 -33.60 -2.79 -9.77
N ALA A 24 -33.48 -3.22 -11.03
CA ALA A 24 -32.48 -4.19 -11.41
C ALA A 24 -31.14 -3.71 -10.86
N THR A 25 -30.61 -4.41 -9.85
CA THR A 25 -29.26 -4.19 -9.35
C THR A 25 -28.33 -4.21 -10.55
N PRO A 26 -27.66 -3.10 -10.91
CA PRO A 26 -26.59 -3.19 -11.88
C PRO A 26 -25.55 -4.10 -11.24
N LYS A 27 -25.46 -5.34 -11.73
CA LYS A 27 -24.37 -6.27 -11.45
C LYS A 27 -23.12 -5.80 -12.21
N GLY A 28 -22.83 -4.50 -12.14
CA GLY A 28 -21.53 -3.95 -12.43
C GLY A 28 -20.64 -4.41 -11.30
N SER A 29 -19.85 -5.44 -11.56
CA SER A 29 -18.95 -6.05 -10.60
C SER A 29 -18.10 -4.96 -9.93
N ALA A 30 -18.31 -4.70 -8.63
CA ALA A 30 -17.45 -3.81 -7.85
C ALA A 30 -15.96 -4.24 -7.92
N GLN A 31 -15.69 -5.50 -8.31
CA GLN A 31 -14.37 -6.03 -8.62
C GLN A 31 -13.74 -5.53 -9.94
N GLY A 32 -14.54 -5.11 -10.94
CA GLY A 32 -14.07 -4.79 -12.30
C GLY A 32 -13.07 -3.63 -12.36
N ASP A 33 -13.19 -2.68 -11.42
CA ASP A 33 -12.39 -1.46 -11.40
C ASP A 33 -11.19 -1.52 -10.44
N LEU A 34 -11.00 -2.62 -9.72
CA LEU A 34 -9.97 -2.69 -8.68
C LEU A 34 -8.55 -2.61 -9.24
N ILE A 35 -8.28 -3.27 -10.37
CA ILE A 35 -6.94 -3.26 -10.99
C ILE A 35 -6.59 -1.86 -11.52
N PRO A 36 -7.44 -1.17 -12.32
CA PRO A 36 -7.17 0.21 -12.72
C PRO A 36 -6.93 1.15 -11.54
N LYS A 37 -7.73 1.05 -10.47
CA LYS A 37 -7.54 1.86 -9.25
C LYS A 37 -6.22 1.57 -8.55
N ALA A 38 -5.81 0.30 -8.48
CA ALA A 38 -4.53 -0.09 -7.89
C ALA A 38 -3.34 0.41 -8.71
N LYS A 39 -3.43 0.42 -10.05
CA LYS A 39 -2.42 1.02 -10.93
C LYS A 39 -2.29 2.52 -10.68
N ALA A 40 -3.42 3.24 -10.65
CA ALA A 40 -3.42 4.68 -10.37
C ALA A 40 -2.85 5.00 -8.97
N PHE A 41 -3.22 4.20 -7.96
CA PHE A 41 -2.66 4.32 -6.62
C PHE A 41 -1.15 4.12 -6.60
N PHE A 42 -0.65 3.09 -7.29
CA PHE A 42 0.79 2.82 -7.35
C PHE A 42 1.54 3.91 -8.11
N GLN A 43 0.98 4.42 -9.20
CA GLN A 43 1.56 5.55 -9.92
C GLN A 43 1.68 6.78 -9.00
N HIS A 44 0.62 7.11 -8.25
CA HIS A 44 0.67 8.20 -7.28
C HIS A 44 1.72 7.99 -6.19
N TYR A 45 1.90 6.76 -5.71
CA TYR A 45 2.98 6.41 -4.78
C TYR A 45 4.37 6.74 -5.38
N VAL A 46 4.62 6.38 -6.64
CA VAL A 46 5.89 6.65 -7.34
C VAL A 46 6.10 8.15 -7.54
N GLU A 47 5.05 8.87 -7.93
CA GLU A 47 5.11 10.33 -8.11
C GLU A 47 5.51 11.06 -6.83
N LEU A 48 4.92 10.69 -5.68
CA LEU A 48 5.29 11.26 -4.39
C LEU A 48 6.73 10.90 -3.98
N GLU A 49 7.17 9.68 -4.25
CA GLU A 49 8.55 9.27 -3.98
C GLU A 49 9.54 10.10 -4.79
N HIS A 50 9.33 10.22 -6.10
CA HIS A 50 10.21 10.96 -7.01
C HIS A 50 10.18 12.47 -6.75
N ALA A 51 9.07 12.99 -6.21
CA ALA A 51 8.96 14.36 -5.74
C ALA A 51 9.63 14.59 -4.37
N PHE A 52 10.09 13.54 -3.69
CA PHE A 52 10.55 13.57 -2.29
C PHE A 52 9.48 14.12 -1.34
N ASP A 53 8.21 13.84 -1.62
CA ASP A 53 7.08 14.38 -0.87
C ASP A 53 6.85 13.54 0.40
N PRO A 54 6.92 14.13 1.61
CA PRO A 54 6.64 13.42 2.86
C PRO A 54 5.19 12.89 2.98
N ALA A 55 4.27 13.32 2.12
CA ALA A 55 2.91 12.79 2.04
C ALA A 55 2.86 11.31 1.61
N ILE A 56 3.93 10.75 1.04
CA ILE A 56 4.02 9.31 0.74
C ILE A 56 3.78 8.43 1.98
N ALA A 57 4.11 8.94 3.17
CA ALA A 57 3.85 8.23 4.43
C ALA A 57 2.35 8.08 4.75
N ASP A 58 1.49 8.93 4.20
CA ASP A 58 0.03 8.87 4.38
C ASP A 58 -0.63 7.76 3.57
N LEU A 59 0.05 7.23 2.54
CA LEU A 59 -0.46 6.11 1.73
C LEU A 59 -0.47 4.77 2.49
N TYR A 60 0.17 4.71 3.66
CA TYR A 60 0.16 3.53 4.51
C TYR A 60 -1.04 3.56 5.47
N SER A 61 -1.74 2.45 5.61
CA SER A 61 -2.78 2.29 6.65
C SER A 61 -2.18 2.31 8.05
N ASP A 62 -2.96 2.73 9.05
CA ASP A 62 -2.53 2.79 10.46
C ASP A 62 -2.30 1.42 11.11
N ASP A 63 -2.76 0.36 10.49
CA ASP A 63 -2.57 -1.03 10.88
C ASP A 63 -1.70 -1.82 9.88
N ALA A 64 -0.99 -1.13 8.98
CA ALA A 64 -0.03 -1.78 8.09
C ALA A 64 1.09 -2.45 8.88
N VAL A 65 1.55 -3.62 8.41
CA VAL A 65 2.69 -4.33 9.00
C VAL A 65 3.86 -4.28 8.03
N ILE A 66 4.87 -3.48 8.35
CA ILE A 66 6.04 -3.28 7.50
C ILE A 66 7.08 -4.35 7.83
N LYS A 67 7.36 -5.22 6.86
CA LYS A 67 8.38 -6.26 6.95
C LYS A 67 9.49 -5.96 5.96
N ASN A 68 10.71 -5.88 6.46
CA ASN A 68 11.92 -5.79 5.64
C ASN A 68 12.84 -6.96 5.96
N THR A 69 13.73 -7.27 5.04
CA THR A 69 14.79 -8.25 5.22
C THR A 69 16.11 -7.51 5.42
N GLN A 70 16.75 -7.71 6.56
CA GLN A 70 18.09 -7.19 6.82
C GLN A 70 19.13 -8.27 6.53
N TYR A 71 20.09 -7.94 5.66
CA TYR A 71 21.30 -8.74 5.46
C TYR A 71 22.36 -8.23 6.46
N ARG A 72 22.82 -9.12 7.34
CA ARG A 72 23.89 -8.82 8.28
C ARG A 72 25.25 -9.12 7.66
N THR A 73 26.28 -8.53 8.24
CA THR A 73 27.69 -8.73 7.84
C THR A 73 28.16 -10.17 7.99
N ASP A 74 27.51 -10.97 8.85
CA ASP A 74 27.74 -12.42 9.01
C ASP A 74 26.97 -13.29 8.00
N GLY A 75 26.36 -12.68 6.98
CA GLY A 75 25.58 -13.36 5.95
C GLY A 75 24.18 -13.79 6.40
N LYS A 76 23.80 -13.57 7.67
CA LYS A 76 22.47 -13.93 8.15
C LYS A 76 21.41 -12.98 7.63
N VAL A 77 20.28 -13.59 7.26
CA VAL A 77 19.08 -12.89 6.81
C VAL A 77 18.11 -12.83 7.98
N VAL A 78 17.81 -11.64 8.46
CA VAL A 78 16.90 -11.46 9.62
C VAL A 78 15.68 -10.64 9.22
N PRO A 79 14.46 -11.15 9.44
CA PRO A 79 13.25 -10.38 9.21
C PRO A 79 13.16 -9.25 10.25
N LEU A 80 12.91 -8.04 9.77
CA LEU A 80 12.68 -6.86 10.59
C LEU A 80 11.23 -6.42 10.40
N THR A 81 10.46 -6.45 11.48
CA THR A 81 9.12 -5.85 11.51
C THR A 81 9.21 -4.49 12.21
N LYS A 82 8.67 -3.45 11.59
CA LYS A 82 8.60 -2.11 12.19
C LYS A 82 7.14 -1.73 12.48
N PRO A 83 6.83 -1.14 13.64
CA PRO A 83 5.54 -0.51 13.86
C PRO A 83 5.29 0.59 12.81
N VAL A 84 4.10 0.62 12.20
CA VAL A 84 3.82 1.55 11.10
C VAL A 84 3.91 3.01 11.52
N ALA A 85 3.46 3.37 12.74
CA ALA A 85 3.59 4.74 13.24
C ALA A 85 5.06 5.22 13.21
N LYS A 86 5.99 4.38 13.68
CA LYS A 86 7.43 4.66 13.64
C LYS A 86 7.95 4.71 12.21
N TYR A 87 7.48 3.82 11.34
CA TYR A 87 7.87 3.81 9.93
C TYR A 87 7.43 5.09 9.20
N LYS A 88 6.17 5.52 9.37
CA LYS A 88 5.64 6.76 8.80
C LYS A 88 6.49 7.96 9.20
N GLN A 89 6.82 8.09 10.49
CA GLN A 89 7.68 9.18 10.98
C GLN A 89 9.06 9.15 10.30
N VAL A 90 9.75 8.01 10.32
CA VAL A 90 11.06 7.86 9.68
C VAL A 90 11.01 8.20 8.19
N LEU A 91 9.97 7.76 7.48
CA LEU A 91 9.81 8.04 6.06
C LEU A 91 9.60 9.54 5.80
N ARG A 92 8.78 10.22 6.59
CA ARG A 92 8.59 11.68 6.48
C ARG A 92 9.90 12.44 6.70
N ASP A 93 10.61 12.11 7.76
CA ASP A 93 11.88 12.78 8.08
C ASP A 93 12.92 12.49 6.99
N TYR A 94 12.95 11.26 6.47
CA TYR A 94 13.84 10.86 5.39
C TYR A 94 13.58 11.64 4.10
N MET A 95 12.31 11.75 3.68
CA MET A 95 11.92 12.50 2.48
C MET A 95 12.27 13.99 2.60
N LYS A 96 12.05 14.60 3.78
CA LYS A 96 12.37 16.01 4.03
C LYS A 96 13.86 16.32 4.07
N THR A 97 14.66 15.39 4.59
CA THR A 97 16.07 15.67 4.93
C THR A 97 17.05 15.08 3.93
N LYS A 98 17.00 13.77 3.70
CA LYS A 98 18.10 13.03 3.05
C LYS A 98 17.80 12.60 1.64
N ALA A 99 16.57 12.16 1.34
CA ALA A 99 16.23 11.54 0.07
C ALA A 99 16.58 12.45 -1.12
N ARG A 100 16.19 13.73 -1.04
CA ARG A 100 16.52 14.74 -2.07
C ARG A 100 18.01 15.04 -2.17
N GLN A 101 18.73 15.05 -1.05
CA GLN A 101 20.16 15.37 -1.03
C GLN A 101 21.00 14.34 -1.78
N ILE A 102 20.63 13.07 -1.68
CA ILE A 102 21.37 11.97 -2.31
C ILE A 102 20.70 11.46 -3.60
N GLY A 103 19.60 12.07 -4.03
CA GLY A 103 18.84 11.63 -5.19
C GLY A 103 18.28 10.22 -5.04
N ASP A 104 17.86 9.82 -3.82
CA ASP A 104 17.35 8.47 -3.56
C ASP A 104 15.95 8.30 -4.17
N VAL A 105 15.94 7.77 -5.39
CA VAL A 105 14.72 7.41 -6.13
C VAL A 105 14.79 5.94 -6.52
N SER A 106 13.66 5.25 -6.38
CA SER A 106 13.52 3.88 -6.85
C SER A 106 13.05 3.82 -8.30
N ASN A 107 13.54 2.85 -9.06
CA ASN A 107 13.00 2.49 -10.36
C ASN A 107 12.26 1.16 -10.24
N TYR A 108 10.99 1.14 -10.62
CA TYR A 108 10.15 -0.06 -10.47
C TYR A 108 9.99 -0.80 -11.80
N SER A 109 10.02 -2.13 -11.74
CA SER A 109 9.81 -3.01 -12.89
C SER A 109 9.02 -4.26 -12.48
N ASN A 110 8.57 -5.04 -13.47
CA ASN A 110 7.88 -6.32 -13.27
C ASN A 110 6.63 -6.19 -12.38
N ASP A 111 5.81 -5.17 -12.62
CA ASP A 111 4.62 -4.91 -11.84
C ASP A 111 3.51 -5.92 -12.14
N THR A 112 2.94 -6.49 -11.08
CA THR A 112 1.84 -7.46 -11.16
C THR A 112 0.73 -7.07 -10.19
N TYR A 113 -0.52 -7.22 -10.65
CA TYR A 113 -1.73 -6.85 -9.91
C TYR A 113 -2.63 -8.07 -9.81
N SER A 114 -3.00 -8.46 -8.60
CA SER A 114 -3.90 -9.59 -8.37
C SER A 114 -4.99 -9.20 -7.39
N VAL A 115 -6.25 -9.43 -7.77
CA VAL A 115 -7.40 -9.16 -6.90
C VAL A 115 -7.48 -10.25 -5.83
N GLU A 116 -7.52 -9.84 -4.56
CA GLU A 116 -7.66 -10.69 -3.39
C GLU A 116 -8.89 -10.23 -2.59
N GLY A 117 -10.06 -10.78 -2.94
CA GLY A 117 -11.34 -10.34 -2.37
C GLY A 117 -11.70 -8.91 -2.83
N GLY A 118 -11.74 -7.97 -1.88
CA GLY A 118 -11.97 -6.54 -2.14
C GLY A 118 -10.69 -5.69 -2.22
N LYS A 119 -9.52 -6.32 -2.29
CA LYS A 119 -8.20 -5.67 -2.29
C LYS A 119 -7.40 -6.08 -3.52
N VAL A 120 -6.32 -5.35 -3.80
CA VAL A 120 -5.35 -5.71 -4.83
C VAL A 120 -3.99 -5.87 -4.20
N ARG A 121 -3.35 -7.00 -4.45
CA ARG A 121 -1.92 -7.19 -4.19
C ARG A 121 -1.14 -6.62 -5.37
N ILE A 122 -0.30 -5.65 -5.07
CA ILE A 122 0.69 -5.09 -6.00
C ILE A 122 2.04 -5.73 -5.65
N LYS A 123 2.73 -6.29 -6.64
CA LYS A 123 4.10 -6.79 -6.50
C LYS A 123 4.96 -6.18 -7.58
N VAL A 124 6.11 -5.65 -7.18
CA VAL A 124 7.08 -4.96 -8.03
C VAL A 124 8.50 -5.37 -7.65
N THR A 125 9.43 -5.18 -8.57
CA THR A 125 10.88 -5.20 -8.33
C THR A 125 11.36 -3.75 -8.30
N ARG A 126 12.14 -3.41 -7.27
CA ARG A 126 12.85 -2.14 -7.11
C ARG A 126 14.33 -2.34 -7.42
#